data_AF-A0A2H4TDC9-F1
#
_entry.id   AF-A0A2H4TDC9-F1
#
_cell.length_a   1.000
_cell.length_b   1.000
_cell.length_c   1.000
_cell.angle_alpha   90.00
_cell.angle_beta   90.00
_cell.angle_gamma   90.00
#
_symmetry.space_group_name_H-M   'P 1'
#
loop_
_entity.id
_entity.type
_entity.pdbx_description
1 polymer ?
#
loop_
_entity_poly.entity_id
_entity_poly.type
_entity_poly.pdbx_seq_one_letter_code
_entity_poly.pdbx_strand_id
1 'polypeptide(L)'
;ALNDPVAVKLAADHYWLSLADGDLLQFGLGIAIARGFDVEIVEPNVSPLAVQGPRADDLMARVFGEAVRDIRFFRYKRLAFQGVELVVARSGWSKQGGFEVYV
;
A
#
# COMPACT_ATOMS: atom_id res chain seq x y z
N ALA A 1 20.05 7.47 -5.75
CA ALA A 1 19.22 6.31 -6.12
C ALA A 1 17.91 6.84 -6.71
N LEU A 2 17.25 6.10 -7.61
CA LEU A 2 16.03 6.58 -8.27
C LEU A 2 14.83 6.62 -7.31
N ASN A 3 14.58 5.52 -6.58
CA ASN A 3 13.52 5.40 -5.58
C ASN A 3 13.74 4.08 -4.79
N ASP A 4 13.08 3.93 -3.65
CA ASP A 4 13.07 2.73 -2.80
C ASP A 4 11.64 2.36 -2.35
N PRO A 5 10.73 2.06 -3.31
CA PRO A 5 9.31 1.91 -3.02
C PRO A 5 8.97 0.59 -2.32
N VAL A 6 7.84 0.57 -1.63
CA VAL A 6 7.20 -0.68 -1.20
C VAL A 6 6.21 -1.13 -2.27
N ALA A 7 6.35 -2.36 -2.77
CA ALA A 7 5.46 -2.93 -3.76
C ALA A 7 4.32 -3.74 -3.11
N VAL A 8 3.09 -3.50 -3.55
CA VAL A 8 1.89 -4.23 -3.14
C VAL A 8 1.32 -4.96 -4.34
N LYS A 9 1.43 -6.29 -4.36
CA LYS A 9 0.85 -7.15 -5.41
C LYS A 9 -0.65 -7.35 -5.16
N LEU A 10 -1.49 -6.63 -5.87
CA LEU A 10 -2.96 -6.66 -5.74
C LEU A 10 -3.60 -7.82 -6.49
N ALA A 11 -3.03 -8.19 -7.64
CA ALA A 11 -3.42 -9.32 -8.47
C ALA A 11 -2.19 -9.91 -9.18
N ALA A 12 -2.38 -10.85 -10.10
CA ALA A 12 -1.26 -11.41 -10.88
C ALA A 12 -0.57 -10.33 -11.76
N ASP A 13 -1.36 -9.38 -12.24
CA ASP A 13 -1.09 -8.35 -13.24
C ASP A 13 -1.30 -6.91 -12.70
N HIS A 14 -1.72 -6.74 -11.45
CA HIS A 14 -1.97 -5.43 -10.84
C HIS A 14 -1.10 -5.23 -9.59
N TYR A 15 -0.31 -4.16 -9.62
CA TYR A 15 0.63 -3.80 -8.56
C TYR A 15 0.48 -2.31 -8.23
N TRP A 16 0.58 -1.98 -6.95
CA TRP A 16 0.85 -0.62 -6.49
C TRP A 16 2.29 -0.50 -6.04
N LEU A 17 2.89 0.66 -6.31
CA LEU A 17 4.21 1.03 -5.83
C LEU A 17 4.05 2.24 -4.92
N SER A 18 4.25 2.06 -3.61
CA SER A 18 4.23 3.13 -2.62
C SER A 18 5.60 3.82 -2.65
N LEU A 19 5.66 4.95 -3.34
CA LEU A 19 6.90 5.64 -3.70
C LEU A 19 7.51 6.43 -2.53
N ALA A 20 8.83 6.55 -2.53
CA ALA A 20 9.52 7.67 -1.90
C ALA A 20 9.48 8.90 -2.84
N ASP A 21 10.09 10.02 -2.42
CA ASP A 21 10.17 11.22 -3.26
C ASP A 21 10.98 10.98 -4.55
N GLY A 22 10.42 11.38 -5.70
CA GLY A 22 11.06 11.28 -7.03
C GLY A 22 10.15 10.83 -8.18
N ASP A 23 10.69 10.87 -9.40
CA ASP A 23 9.96 10.71 -10.67
C ASP A 23 9.83 9.26 -11.16
N LEU A 24 9.49 8.30 -10.28
CA LEU A 24 9.42 6.88 -10.66
C LEU A 24 8.33 6.61 -11.71
N LEU A 25 7.24 7.37 -11.70
CA LEU A 25 6.16 7.27 -12.69
C LEU A 25 6.68 7.51 -14.12
N GLN A 26 7.37 8.63 -14.33
CA GLN A 26 7.93 9.02 -15.62
C GLN A 26 8.99 8.01 -16.08
N PHE A 27 9.81 7.51 -15.16
CA PHE A 27 10.77 6.45 -15.46
C PHE A 27 10.08 5.14 -15.92
N GLY A 28 9.03 4.72 -15.22
CA GLY A 28 8.24 3.54 -15.58
C GLY A 28 7.58 3.66 -16.95
N LEU A 29 6.96 4.81 -17.24
CA LEU A 29 6.37 5.13 -18.54
C LEU A 29 7.42 5.06 -19.67
N GLY A 30 8.61 5.62 -19.45
CA GLY A 30 9.71 5.56 -20.41
C GLY A 30 10.14 4.12 -20.74
N ILE A 31 10.24 3.25 -19.73
CA ILE A 31 10.55 1.82 -19.94
C ILE A 31 9.44 1.12 -20.73
N ALA A 32 8.18 1.33 -20.35
CA ALA A 32 7.03 0.69 -21.02
C ALA A 32 6.99 1.04 -22.52
N ILE A 33 7.19 2.31 -22.87
CA ILE A 33 7.25 2.78 -24.26
C ILE A 33 8.46 2.17 -24.98
N ALA A 34 9.65 2.25 -24.40
CA ALA A 34 10.88 1.78 -25.06
C ALA A 34 10.90 0.27 -25.30
N ARG A 35 10.17 -0.51 -24.48
CA ARG A 35 10.10 -1.97 -24.57
C ARG A 35 8.83 -2.47 -25.27
N GLY A 36 7.88 -1.59 -25.56
CA GLY A 36 6.58 -1.98 -26.12
C GLY A 36 5.78 -2.90 -25.20
N PHE A 37 5.82 -2.64 -23.89
CA PHE A 37 5.04 -3.43 -22.93
C PHE A 37 3.56 -3.08 -23.00
N ASP A 38 2.71 -4.10 -22.95
CA ASP A 38 1.27 -3.98 -22.84
C ASP A 38 0.88 -3.81 -21.36
N VAL A 39 1.01 -2.58 -20.85
CA VAL A 39 0.74 -2.23 -19.45
C VAL A 39 0.15 -0.82 -19.34
N GLU A 40 -0.71 -0.63 -18.35
CA GLU A 40 -1.18 0.70 -17.92
C GLU A 40 -0.40 1.14 -16.67
N ILE A 41 0.15 2.36 -16.68
CA ILE A 41 0.85 2.94 -15.54
C ILE A 41 0.26 4.32 -15.25
N VAL A 42 -0.41 4.44 -14.11
CA VAL A 42 -1.10 5.66 -13.68
C VAL A 42 -0.84 5.93 -12.20
N GLU A 43 -0.97 7.18 -11.78
CA GLU A 43 -1.10 7.53 -10.37
C GLU A 43 -2.57 7.33 -9.96
N PRO A 44 -2.87 6.34 -9.09
CA PRO A 44 -4.23 6.11 -8.65
C PRO A 44 -4.65 7.20 -7.64
N ASN A 45 -5.95 7.48 -7.56
CA ASN A 45 -6.50 8.34 -6.52
C ASN A 45 -6.49 7.59 -5.17
N VAL A 46 -5.33 7.53 -4.53
CA VAL A 46 -5.10 6.83 -3.25
C VAL A 46 -4.31 7.73 -2.32
N SER A 47 -4.77 7.88 -1.08
CA SER A 47 -4.15 8.76 -0.08
C SER A 47 -3.85 8.00 1.22
N PRO A 48 -2.70 7.30 1.34
CA PRO A 48 -2.43 6.42 2.47
C PRO A 48 -2.55 7.11 3.84
N LEU A 49 -3.31 6.50 4.75
CA LEU A 49 -3.41 6.90 6.15
C LEU A 49 -2.62 5.93 7.02
N ALA A 50 -1.56 6.43 7.65
CA ALA A 50 -0.77 5.63 8.59
C ALA A 50 -1.36 5.70 10.01
N VAL A 51 -1.52 4.54 10.65
CA VAL A 51 -1.86 4.40 12.07
C VAL A 51 -0.70 3.68 12.75
N GLN A 52 0.10 4.42 13.52
CA GLN A 52 1.37 3.92 14.07
C GLN A 52 1.42 4.04 15.60
N GLY A 53 2.21 3.18 16.23
CA GLY A 53 2.47 3.22 17.67
C GLY A 53 2.00 1.96 18.41
N PRO A 54 2.34 1.85 19.70
CA PRO A 54 2.12 0.64 20.49
C PRO A 54 0.65 0.26 20.69
N ARG A 55 -0.28 1.16 20.38
CA ARG A 55 -1.73 0.93 20.46
C ARG A 55 -2.41 0.80 19.10
N ALA A 56 -1.64 0.77 18.01
CA ALA A 56 -2.19 0.70 16.65
C ALA A 56 -3.04 -0.55 16.44
N ASP A 57 -2.58 -1.70 16.94
CA ASP A 57 -3.33 -2.96 16.81
C ASP A 57 -4.72 -2.89 17.46
N ASP A 58 -4.81 -2.32 18.66
CA ASP A 58 -6.08 -2.18 19.37
C ASP A 58 -7.01 -1.17 18.69
N LEU A 59 -6.46 -0.06 18.20
CA LEU A 59 -7.26 0.93 17.47
C LEU A 59 -7.78 0.35 16.14
N MET A 60 -6.92 -0.33 15.39
CA MET A 60 -7.29 -0.92 14.11
C MET A 60 -8.29 -2.06 14.29
N ALA A 61 -8.16 -2.88 15.34
CA ALA A 61 -9.14 -3.93 15.65
C ALA A 61 -10.52 -3.37 16.00
N ARG A 62 -10.60 -2.19 16.64
CA ARG A 62 -11.88 -1.50 16.87
C ARG A 62 -12.56 -1.01 15.59
N VAL A 63 -11.79 -0.75 14.53
CA VAL A 63 -12.29 -0.23 13.25
C VAL A 63 -12.63 -1.37 12.28
N PHE A 64 -11.74 -2.35 12.15
CA PHE A 64 -11.82 -3.41 11.14
C PHE A 64 -12.08 -4.82 11.71
N GLY A 65 -12.19 -4.96 13.04
CA GLY A 65 -12.31 -6.24 13.73
C GLY A 65 -10.97 -6.96 13.93
N GLU A 66 -10.99 -8.09 14.63
CA GLU A 66 -9.77 -8.83 15.03
C GLU A 66 -8.95 -9.37 13.84
N ALA A 67 -9.58 -9.55 12.67
CA ALA A 67 -8.91 -10.04 11.46
C ALA A 67 -7.73 -9.17 10.99
N VAL A 68 -7.66 -7.91 11.42
CA VAL A 68 -6.56 -6.98 11.13
C VAL A 68 -5.26 -7.35 11.86
N ARG A 69 -5.35 -7.99 13.03
CA ARG A 69 -4.17 -8.41 13.81
C ARG A 69 -3.41 -9.57 13.15
N ASP A 70 -4.11 -10.37 12.35
CA ASP A 70 -3.50 -11.48 11.59
C ASP A 70 -2.63 -11.01 10.41
N ILE A 71 -2.68 -9.72 10.07
CA ILE A 71 -1.86 -9.17 8.99
C ILE A 71 -0.41 -9.19 9.45
N ARG A 72 0.39 -10.09 8.87
CA ARG A 72 1.83 -10.18 9.15
C ARG A 72 2.56 -8.97 8.55
N PHE A 73 3.71 -8.63 9.12
CA PHE A 73 4.57 -7.55 8.63
C PHE A 73 4.82 -7.66 7.12
N PHE A 74 4.71 -6.54 6.40
CA PHE A 74 4.82 -6.47 4.93
C PHE A 74 3.81 -7.34 4.18
N ARG A 75 2.64 -7.56 4.79
CA ARG A 75 1.46 -8.12 4.12
C ARG A 75 0.29 -7.16 4.26
N TYR A 76 -0.75 -7.42 3.47
CA TYR A 76 -2.01 -6.69 3.54
C TYR A 76 -3.19 -7.65 3.51
N LYS A 77 -4.36 -7.14 3.88
CA LYS A 77 -5.68 -7.75 3.60
C LYS A 77 -6.60 -6.68 3.01
N ARG A 78 -7.63 -7.12 2.28
CA ARG A 78 -8.79 -6.29 1.97
C ARG A 78 -9.77 -6.43 3.13
N LEU A 79 -10.16 -5.31 3.74
CA LEU A 79 -11.05 -5.26 4.89
C LEU A 79 -12.16 -4.25 4.63
N ALA A 80 -13.38 -4.62 4.99
CA ALA A 80 -14.55 -3.75 4.85
C ALA A 80 -14.54 -2.62 5.88
N PHE A 81 -14.84 -1.40 5.44
CA PHE A 81 -15.18 -0.27 6.29
C PHE A 81 -16.35 0.50 5.66
N GLN A 82 -17.47 0.58 6.38
CA GLN A 82 -18.67 1.29 5.92
C GLN A 82 -19.14 0.92 4.49
N GLY A 83 -19.01 -0.36 4.12
CA GLY A 83 -19.42 -0.87 2.80
C GLY A 83 -18.38 -0.73 1.69
N VAL A 84 -17.19 -0.19 1.99
CA VAL A 84 -16.06 -0.09 1.07
C VAL A 84 -14.95 -1.06 1.46
N GLU A 85 -14.41 -1.79 0.50
CA GLU A 85 -13.25 -2.67 0.70
C GLU A 85 -11.96 -1.85 0.61
N LEU A 86 -11.21 -1.78 1.70
CA LEU A 86 -9.95 -1.03 1.79
C LEU A 86 -8.75 -1.98 1.86
N VAL A 87 -7.65 -1.59 1.22
CA VAL A 87 -6.37 -2.30 1.37
C VAL A 87 -5.71 -1.82 2.67
N VAL A 88 -5.56 -2.72 3.63
CA VAL A 88 -4.92 -2.44 4.93
C VAL A 88 -3.63 -3.25 5.00
N ALA A 89 -2.49 -2.56 5.05
CA ALA A 89 -1.16 -3.17 5.11
C ALA A 89 -0.54 -3.00 6.48
N ARG A 90 0.18 -4.02 6.97
CA ARG A 90 1.05 -3.88 8.14
C ARG A 90 2.42 -3.38 7.70
N SER A 91 2.53 -2.06 7.61
CA SER A 91 3.70 -1.30 7.15
C SER A 91 3.71 0.10 7.80
N GLY A 92 4.54 1.01 7.30
CA GLY A 92 4.65 2.39 7.77
C GLY A 92 6.07 2.81 8.15
N TRP A 93 6.32 4.11 8.12
CA TRP A 93 7.65 4.70 8.35
C TRP A 93 7.95 4.94 9.84
N SER A 94 7.78 3.90 10.66
CA SER A 94 8.17 3.88 12.06
C SER A 94 8.64 2.49 12.48
N LYS A 95 9.38 2.40 13.59
CA LYS A 95 9.72 1.11 14.23
C LYS A 95 8.76 0.71 15.34
N GLN A 96 7.68 1.47 15.55
CA GLN A 96 6.74 1.27 16.66
C GLN A 96 5.62 0.29 16.30
N GLY A 97 5.62 -0.23 15.07
CA GLY A 97 4.52 -1.01 14.53
C GLY A 97 3.33 -0.13 14.13
N GLY A 98 2.44 -0.72 13.34
CA GLY A 98 1.27 -0.03 12.83
C GLY A 98 0.84 -0.55 11.47
N PHE A 99 -0.03 0.24 10.84
CA PHE A 99 -0.64 -0.07 9.57
C PHE A 99 -0.67 1.15 8.66
N GLU A 100 -0.80 0.90 7.37
CA GLU A 100 -1.15 1.89 6.35
C GLU A 100 -2.47 1.45 5.70
N VAL A 101 -3.45 2.33 5.71
CA VAL A 101 -4.75 2.15 5.04
C VAL A 101 -4.69 2.92 3.74
N TYR A 102 -4.78 2.22 2.62
CA TYR A 102 -4.84 2.83 1.29
C TYR A 102 -6.31 3.16 0.98
N VAL A 103 -6.69 4.41 1.24
CA VAL A 103 -8.02 5.00 1.04
C VAL A 103 -8.13 5.66 -0.32
#